data_AF-A0A352Z1V6-F1
#
_entry.id   AF-A0A352Z1V6-F1
#
_cell.length_a   1.000
_cell.length_b   1.000
_cell.length_c   1.000
_cell.angle_alpha   90.00
_cell.angle_beta   90.00
_cell.angle_gamma   90.00
#
_symmetry.space_group_name_H-M   'P 1'
#
loop_
_entity.id
_entity.type
_entity.pdbx_description
1 polymer ?
#
loop_
_entity_poly.entity_id
_entity_poly.type
_entity_poly.pdbx_seq_one_letter_code
_entity_poly.pdbx_strand_id
1 'polypeptide(L)'
;MIKQLRGIIILIFIISGIINGQYPDPGPDYQMIMLNNPGLTGTEGDGFIRLSYKNYYPGQGYNLYSGCISYDGYLPSLHGGAGFFISNDYMGGIINDIHGGFSYAYYLQAGKKLFISAGLSASLYHRGYNFSGSVLPDQIGPLGGVTFPSGEMPASEGKNVLDLGTGFLFMTERLFWGIAVSHLTEPDIDYSDGGGGKL
;
A
#
# COMPACT_ATOMS: atom_id res chain seq x y z
N MET A 1 22.62 -26.32 -19.23
CA MET A 1 21.29 -26.02 -18.67
C MET A 1 21.13 -26.45 -17.20
N ILE A 2 21.42 -27.71 -16.84
CA ILE A 2 21.21 -28.24 -15.46
C ILE A 2 22.05 -27.52 -14.37
N LYS A 3 23.28 -27.07 -14.67
CA LYS A 3 24.12 -26.37 -13.68
C LYS A 3 23.59 -24.98 -13.30
N GLN A 4 22.92 -24.27 -14.22
CA GLN A 4 22.32 -22.97 -13.92
C GLN A 4 21.01 -23.11 -13.12
N LEU A 5 20.27 -24.21 -13.34
CA LEU A 5 19.08 -24.54 -12.56
C LEU A 5 19.39 -24.81 -11.07
N ARG A 6 20.52 -25.46 -10.76
CA ARG A 6 20.93 -25.72 -9.37
C ARG A 6 21.21 -24.43 -8.59
N GLY A 7 21.78 -23.42 -9.22
CA GLY A 7 22.02 -22.11 -8.58
C GLY A 7 20.73 -21.36 -8.26
N ILE A 8 19.75 -21.40 -9.16
CA ILE A 8 18.43 -20.79 -8.97
C ILE A 8 17.67 -21.47 -7.82
N ILE A 9 17.72 -22.80 -7.74
CA ILE A 9 17.08 -23.57 -6.66
C ILE A 9 17.69 -23.22 -5.30
N ILE A 10 19.02 -23.09 -5.23
CA ILE A 10 19.71 -22.71 -3.98
C ILE A 10 19.35 -21.28 -3.54
N LEU A 11 19.15 -20.35 -4.49
CA LEU A 11 18.75 -18.98 -4.17
C LEU A 11 17.34 -18.91 -3.55
N ILE A 12 16.40 -19.72 -4.03
CA ILE A 12 15.02 -19.80 -3.51
C ILE A 12 15.00 -20.31 -2.06
N PHE A 13 15.89 -21.23 -1.70
CA PHE A 13 15.93 -21.81 -0.33
C PHE A 13 16.67 -20.94 0.70
N ILE A 14 17.46 -19.94 0.28
CA ILE A 14 18.16 -19.03 1.22
C ILE A 14 17.26 -17.86 1.66
N ILE A 15 16.19 -17.55 0.90
CA ILE A 15 15.26 -16.44 1.19
C ILE A 15 14.09 -16.91 2.09
N SER A 16 14.24 -17.99 2.86
CA SER A 16 13.26 -18.34 3.91
C SER A 16 13.47 -17.50 5.20
N GLY A 17 13.82 -16.23 5.03
CA GLY A 17 13.88 -15.27 6.13
C GLY A 17 12.46 -14.89 6.52
N ILE A 18 12.15 -15.04 7.80
CA ILE A 18 10.92 -14.67 8.52
C ILE A 18 10.23 -13.46 7.88
N ILE A 19 9.26 -13.70 6.98
CA ILE A 19 8.43 -12.66 6.38
C ILE A 19 7.26 -12.45 7.34
N ASN A 20 7.36 -11.45 8.20
CA ASN A 20 6.22 -10.97 8.99
C ASN A 20 5.59 -9.78 8.25
N GLY A 21 4.30 -9.86 7.95
CA GLY A 21 3.53 -8.75 7.38
C GLY A 21 2.57 -9.21 6.28
N GLN A 22 1.28 -9.02 6.50
CA GLN A 22 0.28 -8.99 5.43
C GLN A 22 -0.26 -7.56 5.41
N TYR A 23 0.02 -6.83 4.33
CA TYR A 23 -0.54 -5.50 4.11
C TYR A 23 -1.86 -5.64 3.35
N PRO A 24 -2.93 -4.88 3.71
CA PRO A 24 -4.16 -4.87 2.93
C PRO A 24 -3.88 -4.36 1.50
N ASP A 25 -3.87 -5.25 0.52
CA ASP A 25 -3.67 -4.88 -0.88
C ASP A 25 -5.02 -4.51 -1.54
N PRO A 26 -5.18 -3.26 -1.99
CA PRO A 26 -6.40 -2.76 -2.61
C PRO A 26 -6.78 -3.47 -3.93
N GLY A 27 -5.86 -4.21 -4.57
CA GLY A 27 -6.14 -4.83 -5.86
C GLY A 27 -5.20 -5.99 -6.19
N PRO A 28 -5.22 -6.49 -7.44
CA PRO A 28 -4.13 -7.32 -7.94
C PRO A 28 -2.93 -6.44 -8.28
N ASP A 29 -1.73 -6.81 -7.81
CA ASP A 29 -0.45 -6.08 -7.93
C ASP A 29 -0.20 -5.38 -9.28
N TYR A 30 -0.62 -6.00 -10.40
CA TYR A 30 -0.41 -5.47 -11.75
C TYR A 30 -1.21 -4.19 -12.06
N GLN A 31 -2.25 -3.88 -11.28
CA GLN A 31 -3.05 -2.67 -11.44
C GLN A 31 -2.48 -1.51 -10.62
N MET A 32 -1.54 -1.78 -9.71
CA MET A 32 -1.04 -0.82 -8.72
C MET A 32 0.50 -0.86 -8.65
N ILE A 33 1.14 -1.04 -9.81
CA ILE A 33 2.58 -1.33 -9.93
C ILE A 33 3.44 -0.24 -9.28
N MET A 34 3.08 1.05 -9.48
CA MET A 34 3.73 2.20 -8.84
C MET A 34 3.63 2.18 -7.31
N LEU A 35 2.50 1.73 -6.75
CA LEU A 35 2.30 1.69 -5.29
C LEU A 35 3.13 0.59 -4.65
N ASN A 36 3.33 -0.53 -5.35
CA ASN A 36 4.13 -1.64 -4.86
C ASN A 36 5.64 -1.37 -4.98
N ASN A 37 6.08 -0.74 -6.08
CA ASN A 37 7.47 -0.33 -6.26
C ASN A 37 7.54 1.05 -6.93
N PRO A 38 7.99 2.10 -6.21
CA PRO A 38 8.14 3.44 -6.78
C PRO A 38 9.06 3.48 -8.01
N GLY A 39 10.02 2.54 -8.13
CA GLY A 39 10.91 2.40 -9.29
C GLY A 39 10.21 1.94 -10.57
N LEU A 40 8.95 1.49 -10.51
CA LEU A 40 8.14 1.14 -11.68
C LEU A 40 7.29 2.30 -12.21
N THR A 41 7.27 3.46 -11.53
CA THR A 41 6.47 4.64 -11.91
C THR A 41 6.80 5.11 -13.32
N GLY A 42 5.82 5.08 -14.23
CA GLY A 42 5.96 5.55 -15.61
C GLY A 42 6.78 4.64 -16.51
N THR A 43 6.97 3.36 -16.15
CA THR A 43 7.80 2.42 -16.93
C THR A 43 7.12 1.98 -18.23
N GLU A 44 5.81 2.16 -18.33
CA GLU A 44 5.02 1.87 -19.51
C GLU A 44 5.09 2.97 -20.59
N GLY A 45 5.81 4.07 -20.32
CA GLY A 45 6.02 5.15 -21.27
C GLY A 45 4.86 6.13 -21.33
N ASP A 46 3.75 5.72 -21.95
CA ASP A 46 2.57 6.58 -22.07
C ASP A 46 1.92 6.82 -20.70
N GLY A 47 1.06 7.85 -20.61
CA GLY A 47 0.31 8.14 -19.40
C GLY A 47 -0.84 7.15 -19.22
N PHE A 48 -0.85 6.39 -18.14
CA PHE A 48 -1.90 5.43 -17.81
C PHE A 48 -2.72 5.90 -16.63
N ILE A 49 -4.05 5.88 -16.78
CA ILE A 49 -4.99 6.03 -15.66
C ILE A 49 -5.49 4.64 -15.29
N ARG A 50 -5.41 4.31 -14.00
CA ARG A 50 -5.88 3.02 -13.47
C ARG A 50 -6.92 3.29 -12.39
N LEU A 51 -8.00 2.53 -12.44
CA LEU A 51 -9.09 2.57 -11.47
C LEU A 51 -9.34 1.14 -10.99
N SER A 52 -9.36 0.97 -9.68
CA SER A 52 -9.68 -0.30 -9.04
C SER A 52 -10.74 -0.09 -7.96
N TYR A 53 -11.63 -1.07 -7.84
CA TYR A 53 -12.61 -1.15 -6.78
C TYR A 53 -12.77 -2.61 -6.39
N LYS A 54 -12.66 -2.88 -5.09
CA LYS A 54 -12.69 -4.22 -4.51
C LYS A 54 -13.65 -4.22 -3.34
N ASN A 55 -14.69 -5.04 -3.44
CA ASN A 55 -15.56 -5.36 -2.32
C ASN A 55 -15.13 -6.71 -1.74
N TYR A 56 -14.71 -6.73 -0.48
CA TYR A 56 -14.16 -7.93 0.14
C TYR A 56 -15.23 -8.99 0.43
N TYR A 57 -16.45 -8.57 0.79
CA TYR A 57 -17.55 -9.48 1.15
C TYR A 57 -18.89 -8.98 0.58
N PRO A 58 -19.08 -9.13 -0.75
CA PRO A 58 -20.32 -8.68 -1.39
C PRO A 58 -21.53 -9.45 -0.83
N GLY A 59 -22.59 -8.72 -0.50
CA GLY A 59 -23.88 -9.28 -0.08
C GLY A 59 -24.02 -9.62 1.41
N GLN A 60 -22.95 -9.51 2.21
CA GLN A 60 -23.01 -9.80 3.66
C GLN A 60 -23.26 -8.55 4.53
N GLY A 61 -23.43 -7.38 3.92
CA GLY A 61 -23.71 -6.13 4.64
C GLY A 61 -22.52 -5.57 5.46
N TYR A 62 -21.36 -6.22 5.43
CA TYR A 62 -20.18 -5.78 6.17
C TYR A 62 -19.56 -4.47 5.67
N ASN A 63 -19.95 -3.95 4.50
CA ASN A 63 -19.43 -2.70 3.94
C ASN A 63 -17.89 -2.60 4.00
N LEU A 64 -17.22 -3.68 3.57
CA LEU A 64 -15.77 -3.76 3.46
C LEU A 64 -15.40 -3.55 2.00
N TYR A 65 -14.91 -2.36 1.66
CA TYR A 65 -14.52 -2.04 0.30
C TYR A 65 -13.29 -1.15 0.23
N SER A 66 -12.54 -1.31 -0.86
CA SER A 66 -11.38 -0.51 -1.21
C SER A 66 -11.58 0.06 -2.60
N GLY A 67 -11.25 1.33 -2.78
CA GLY A 67 -11.21 1.96 -4.09
C GLY A 67 -9.88 2.69 -4.26
N CYS A 68 -9.27 2.59 -5.43
CA CYS A 68 -8.07 3.35 -5.75
C CYS A 68 -8.09 3.87 -7.18
N ILE A 69 -7.64 5.11 -7.35
CA ILE A 69 -7.31 5.72 -8.63
C ILE A 69 -5.83 6.08 -8.64
N SER A 70 -5.15 5.78 -9.74
CA SER A 70 -3.75 6.17 -9.94
C SER A 70 -3.51 6.64 -11.36
N TYR A 71 -2.51 7.50 -11.50
CA TYR A 71 -2.00 7.96 -12.78
C TYR A 71 -0.49 8.01 -12.75
N ASP A 72 0.17 7.46 -13.76
CA ASP A 72 1.61 7.57 -13.95
C ASP A 72 1.98 7.64 -15.43
N GLY A 73 3.13 8.24 -15.73
CA GLY A 73 3.63 8.36 -17.09
C GLY A 73 5.10 8.77 -17.15
N TYR A 74 5.73 8.52 -18.29
CA TYR A 74 7.11 8.92 -18.54
C TYR A 74 7.21 10.41 -18.89
N LEU A 75 8.15 11.09 -18.26
CA LEU A 75 8.43 12.52 -18.44
C LEU A 75 9.86 12.68 -18.99
N PRO A 76 10.01 12.87 -20.32
CA PRO A 76 11.32 12.99 -20.96
C PRO A 76 12.19 14.10 -20.36
N SER A 77 11.58 15.23 -19.99
CA SER A 77 12.29 16.39 -19.40
C SER A 77 12.95 16.08 -18.05
N LEU A 78 12.42 15.10 -17.32
CA LEU A 78 12.93 14.68 -16.01
C LEU A 78 13.72 13.37 -16.08
N HIS A 79 13.95 12.82 -17.27
CA HIS A 79 14.64 11.54 -17.48
C HIS A 79 14.08 10.43 -16.56
N GLY A 80 12.75 10.38 -16.43
CA GLY A 80 12.10 9.54 -15.44
C GLY A 80 10.59 9.52 -15.59
N GLY A 81 9.92 8.76 -14.73
CA GLY A 81 8.46 8.73 -14.63
C GLY A 81 7.97 9.42 -13.37
N ALA A 82 6.79 10.02 -13.44
CA ALA A 82 6.10 10.53 -12.25
C ALA A 82 4.65 10.07 -12.26
N GLY A 83 4.10 9.95 -11.07
CA GLY A 83 2.72 9.56 -10.90
C GLY A 83 2.17 9.93 -9.53
N PHE A 84 0.87 9.78 -9.39
CA PHE A 84 0.16 9.99 -8.15
C PHE A 84 -0.96 8.97 -8.01
N PHE A 85 -1.43 8.78 -6.79
CA PHE A 85 -2.58 7.94 -6.52
C PHE A 85 -3.36 8.46 -5.33
N ILE A 86 -4.64 8.06 -5.27
CA ILE A 86 -5.52 8.25 -4.13
C ILE A 86 -6.29 6.94 -3.96
N SER A 87 -6.24 6.39 -2.76
CA SER A 87 -7.03 5.25 -2.31
C SER A 87 -7.91 5.63 -1.12
N ASN A 88 -9.02 4.90 -1.00
CA ASN A 88 -9.92 4.96 0.13
C ASN A 88 -10.33 3.54 0.51
N ASP A 89 -9.96 3.14 1.73
CA ASP A 89 -10.29 1.86 2.32
C ASP A 89 -11.34 2.06 3.42
N TYR A 90 -12.51 1.46 3.21
CA TYR A 90 -13.62 1.54 4.14
C TYR A 90 -13.80 0.21 4.86
N MET A 91 -13.63 0.24 6.18
CA MET A 91 -13.68 -0.94 7.02
C MET A 91 -14.93 -0.90 7.90
N GLY A 92 -16.06 -1.33 7.33
CA GLY A 92 -17.22 -1.75 8.12
C GLY A 92 -17.99 -0.63 8.79
N GLY A 93 -17.89 0.59 8.28
CA GLY A 93 -18.65 1.73 8.81
C GLY A 93 -17.99 2.46 9.96
N ILE A 94 -16.86 1.94 10.45
CA ILE A 94 -16.19 2.45 11.65
C ILE A 94 -14.88 3.13 11.29
N ILE A 95 -14.07 2.52 10.44
CA ILE A 95 -12.76 3.05 10.03
C ILE A 95 -12.81 3.41 8.55
N ASN A 96 -12.25 4.57 8.23
CA ASN A 96 -12.04 5.03 6.87
C ASN A 96 -10.61 5.53 6.70
N ASP A 97 -9.82 4.79 5.93
CA ASP A 97 -8.44 5.12 5.63
C ASP A 97 -8.35 5.77 4.24
N ILE A 98 -7.94 7.03 4.21
CA ILE A 98 -7.64 7.75 2.97
C ILE A 98 -6.12 7.79 2.83
N HIS A 99 -5.63 7.36 1.68
CA HIS A 99 -4.21 7.35 1.41
C HIS A 99 -3.97 8.00 0.04
N GLY A 100 -3.05 8.95 -0.01
CA GLY A 100 -2.75 9.65 -1.24
C GLY A 100 -1.28 9.98 -1.31
N GLY A 101 -0.69 9.83 -2.49
CA GLY A 101 0.75 10.00 -2.63
C GLY A 101 1.21 10.30 -4.03
N PHE A 102 2.48 10.68 -4.11
CA PHE A 102 3.22 10.92 -5.33
C PHE A 102 4.42 10.00 -5.37
N SER A 103 4.74 9.53 -6.57
CA SER A 103 5.96 8.75 -6.82
C SER A 103 6.71 9.34 -8.00
N TYR A 104 8.03 9.24 -7.93
CA TYR A 104 8.92 9.63 -9.01
C TYR A 104 10.02 8.59 -9.15
N ALA A 105 10.32 8.20 -10.39
CA ALA A 105 11.36 7.25 -10.74
C ALA A 105 12.34 7.86 -11.74
N TYR A 106 13.63 7.83 -11.42
CA TYR A 106 14.70 8.27 -12.31
C TYR A 106 15.25 7.10 -13.12
N TYR A 107 15.33 7.24 -14.44
CA TYR A 107 15.79 6.19 -15.34
C TYR A 107 17.24 6.42 -15.75
N LEU A 108 18.13 5.57 -15.23
CA LEU A 108 19.55 5.58 -15.51
C LEU A 108 19.93 4.44 -16.46
N GLN A 109 20.48 4.77 -17.62
CA GLN A 109 21.18 3.80 -18.45
C GLN A 109 22.60 3.58 -17.92
N ALA A 110 22.76 2.66 -16.97
CA ALA A 110 24.04 2.37 -16.34
C ALA A 110 25.04 1.67 -17.27
N GLY A 111 24.57 1.07 -18.37
CA GLY A 111 25.43 0.52 -19.42
C GLY A 111 24.65 0.23 -20.70
N LYS A 112 25.34 -0.33 -21.71
CA LYS A 112 24.72 -0.62 -23.02
C LYS A 112 23.49 -1.52 -22.95
N LYS A 113 23.45 -2.42 -21.95
CA LYS A 113 22.40 -3.43 -21.76
C LYS A 113 21.76 -3.39 -20.38
N LEU A 114 22.14 -2.43 -19.54
CA LEU A 114 21.68 -2.35 -18.15
C LEU A 114 21.00 -1.01 -17.94
N PHE A 115 19.73 -1.09 -17.56
CA PHE A 115 18.90 0.04 -17.18
C PHE A 115 18.52 -0.11 -15.71
N ILE A 116 18.65 0.97 -14.98
CA ILE A 116 18.33 1.04 -13.56
C ILE A 116 17.27 2.13 -13.42
N SER A 117 16.14 1.79 -12.81
CA SER A 117 15.17 2.78 -12.37
C SER A 117 15.24 2.87 -10.85
N ALA A 118 15.41 4.09 -10.33
CA ALA A 118 15.44 4.36 -8.90
C ALA A 118 14.29 5.29 -8.56
N GLY A 119 13.38 4.83 -7.71
CA GLY A 119 12.16 5.53 -7.35
C GLY A 119 12.07 5.91 -5.89
N LEU A 120 11.35 7.00 -5.66
CA LEU A 120 10.96 7.51 -4.36
C LEU A 120 9.46 7.77 -4.37
N SER A 121 8.79 7.42 -3.29
CA SER A 121 7.39 7.75 -3.05
C SER A 121 7.24 8.52 -1.75
N ALA A 122 6.30 9.45 -1.75
CA ALA A 122 5.87 10.18 -0.58
C ALA A 122 4.34 10.19 -0.55
N SER A 123 3.77 9.79 0.58
CA SER A 123 2.33 9.67 0.72
C SER A 123 1.86 10.12 2.10
N LEU A 124 0.61 10.56 2.15
CA LEU A 124 -0.09 10.93 3.37
C LEU A 124 -1.18 9.92 3.61
N TYR A 125 -1.20 9.36 4.80
CA TYR A 125 -2.26 8.50 5.28
C TYR A 125 -3.11 9.27 6.29
N HIS A 126 -4.41 9.17 6.14
CA HIS A 126 -5.39 9.68 7.08
C HIS A 126 -6.29 8.52 7.52
N ARG A 127 -6.21 8.13 8.79
CA ARG A 127 -7.15 7.17 9.40
C ARG A 127 -8.21 7.94 10.18
N GLY A 128 -9.47 7.85 9.72
CA GLY A 128 -10.63 8.42 10.39
C GLY A 128 -11.46 7.35 11.11
N TYR A 129 -12.10 7.75 12.22
CA TYR A 129 -12.99 6.90 13.00
C TYR A 129 -14.40 7.49 13.06
N ASN A 130 -15.42 6.64 12.93
CA ASN A 130 -16.82 7.00 13.11
C ASN A 130 -17.55 5.94 13.94
N PHE A 131 -17.75 6.23 15.22
CA PHE A 131 -18.43 5.34 16.16
C PHE A 131 -19.95 5.57 16.27
N SER A 132 -20.52 6.47 15.46
CA SER A 132 -21.94 6.87 15.58
C SER A 132 -22.93 5.71 15.38
N GLY A 133 -22.50 4.63 14.70
CA GLY A 133 -23.28 3.42 14.48
C GLY A 133 -22.74 2.18 15.21
N SER A 134 -21.76 2.35 16.10
CA SER A 134 -21.11 1.24 16.80
C SER A 134 -21.80 0.94 18.13
N VAL A 135 -21.95 -0.34 18.45
CA VAL A 135 -22.36 -0.80 19.78
C VAL A 135 -21.10 -1.29 20.49
N LEU A 136 -20.74 -0.62 21.59
CA LEU A 136 -19.58 -0.98 22.38
C LEU A 136 -19.90 -2.13 23.35
N PRO A 137 -18.92 -2.95 23.76
CA PRO A 137 -19.16 -4.10 24.62
C PRO A 137 -19.77 -3.75 25.98
N ASP A 138 -19.47 -2.56 26.52
CA ASP A 138 -20.02 -2.05 27.78
C ASP A 138 -21.52 -1.71 27.69
N GLN A 139 -22.03 -1.46 26.48
CA GLN A 139 -23.45 -1.19 26.23
C GLN A 139 -24.29 -2.48 26.20
N ILE A 140 -23.65 -3.65 26.05
CA ILE A 140 -24.32 -4.95 25.92
C ILE A 140 -24.58 -5.53 27.32
N GLY A 141 -25.87 -5.70 27.64
CA GLY A 141 -26.28 -6.30 28.90
C GLY A 141 -26.05 -7.81 28.96
N PRO A 142 -26.16 -8.44 30.15
CA PRO A 142 -25.94 -9.88 30.33
C PRO A 142 -26.88 -10.77 29.48
N LEU A 143 -28.00 -10.22 29.03
CA LEU A 143 -29.00 -10.87 28.18
C LEU A 143 -28.80 -10.57 26.67
N GLY A 144 -27.73 -9.88 26.29
CA GLY A 144 -27.33 -9.61 24.89
C GLY A 144 -27.96 -8.37 24.24
N GLY A 145 -28.76 -7.58 24.96
CA GLY A 145 -29.38 -6.35 24.45
C GLY A 145 -28.56 -5.10 24.76
N VAL A 146 -28.60 -4.11 23.86
CA VAL A 146 -28.04 -2.76 24.11
C VAL A 146 -28.91 -2.08 25.17
N THR A 147 -28.42 -2.04 26.40
CA THR A 147 -29.21 -1.65 27.59
C THR A 147 -28.54 -0.58 28.42
N PHE A 148 -27.22 -0.37 28.26
CA PHE A 148 -26.48 0.65 28.99
C PHE A 148 -26.04 1.81 28.09
N PRO A 149 -26.02 3.05 28.59
CA PRO A 149 -25.32 4.13 27.91
C PRO A 149 -23.82 3.83 27.87
N SER A 150 -23.15 4.28 26.82
CA SER A 150 -21.69 4.11 26.70
C SER A 150 -20.99 4.80 27.87
N GLY A 151 -20.14 4.07 28.59
CA GLY A 151 -19.28 4.62 29.65
C GLY A 151 -18.06 5.34 29.09
N GLU A 152 -17.75 5.11 27.82
CA GLU A 152 -16.65 5.73 27.08
C GLU A 152 -17.16 6.52 25.87
N MET A 153 -16.51 7.63 25.55
CA MET A 153 -16.74 8.36 24.30
C MET A 153 -15.46 8.21 23.47
N PRO A 154 -15.34 7.16 22.65
CA PRO A 154 -14.13 6.93 21.88
C PRO A 154 -13.85 8.15 20.99
N ALA A 155 -12.61 8.63 21.02
CA ALA A 155 -12.20 9.79 20.26
C ALA A 155 -12.43 9.53 18.78
N SER A 156 -13.17 10.42 18.12
CA SER A 156 -13.40 10.38 16.66
C SER A 156 -12.29 11.12 15.89
N GLU A 157 -11.23 11.54 16.58
CA GLU A 157 -10.14 12.30 15.98
C GLU A 157 -9.35 11.41 15.02
N GLY A 158 -9.32 11.80 13.75
CA GLY A 158 -8.51 11.12 12.75
C GLY A 158 -7.02 11.45 12.88
N LYS A 159 -6.15 10.51 12.54
CA LYS A 159 -4.69 10.68 12.59
C LYS A 159 -4.15 10.83 11.17
N ASN A 160 -3.29 11.84 10.98
CA ASN A 160 -2.56 12.03 9.73
C ASN A 160 -1.10 11.63 9.93
N VAL A 161 -0.56 10.83 9.03
CA VAL A 161 0.85 10.43 9.04
C VAL A 161 1.47 10.54 7.66
N LEU A 162 2.75 10.88 7.63
CA LEU A 162 3.57 10.89 6.44
C LEU A 162 4.25 9.55 6.29
N ASP A 163 4.15 8.99 5.09
CA ASP A 163 4.82 7.76 4.71
C ASP A 163 5.74 7.98 3.50
N LEU A 164 6.93 7.38 3.57
CA LEU A 164 7.94 7.44 2.53
C LEU A 164 8.32 6.03 2.08
N GLY A 165 8.55 5.87 0.79
CA GLY A 165 9.01 4.62 0.21
C GLY A 165 10.11 4.84 -0.82
N THR A 166 10.87 3.79 -1.10
CA THR A 166 11.87 3.78 -2.16
C THR A 166 11.87 2.44 -2.88
N GLY A 167 12.26 2.45 -4.14
CA GLY A 167 12.36 1.23 -4.92
C GLY A 167 13.39 1.31 -6.01
N PHE A 168 13.94 0.16 -6.36
CA PHE A 168 14.90 -0.01 -7.43
C PHE A 168 14.42 -1.10 -8.36
N LEU A 169 14.61 -0.88 -9.66
CA LEU A 169 14.33 -1.83 -10.70
C LEU A 169 15.56 -1.94 -11.60
N PHE A 170 16.02 -3.17 -11.80
CA PHE A 170 17.16 -3.50 -12.63
C PHE A 170 16.67 -4.28 -13.84
N MET A 171 16.89 -3.71 -15.02
CA MET A 171 16.42 -4.24 -16.29
C MET A 171 17.60 -4.50 -17.23
N THR A 172 17.56 -5.66 -17.86
CA THR A 172 18.43 -6.06 -18.95
C THR A 172 17.59 -6.56 -20.12
N GLU A 173 18.21 -6.83 -21.27
CA GLU A 173 17.50 -7.35 -22.47
C GLU A 173 16.66 -8.61 -22.22
N ARG A 174 16.96 -9.40 -21.18
CA ARG A 174 16.34 -10.72 -20.94
C ARG A 174 15.77 -10.93 -19.54
N LEU A 175 16.08 -10.03 -18.62
CA LEU A 175 15.75 -10.19 -17.21
C LEU A 175 15.44 -8.83 -16.60
N PHE A 176 14.37 -8.78 -15.82
CA PHE A 176 14.07 -7.68 -14.91
C PHE A 176 13.92 -8.23 -13.50
N TRP A 177 14.32 -7.45 -12.51
CA TRP A 177 14.07 -7.73 -11.10
C TRP A 177 14.12 -6.40 -10.34
N GLY A 178 13.46 -6.34 -9.20
CA GLY A 178 13.40 -5.12 -8.41
C GLY A 178 13.27 -5.42 -6.94
N ILE A 179 13.53 -4.38 -6.15
CA ILE A 179 13.35 -4.38 -4.70
C ILE A 179 12.67 -3.07 -4.32
N ALA A 180 11.72 -3.12 -3.41
CA ALA A 180 11.07 -1.95 -2.85
C ALA A 180 11.08 -2.04 -1.33
N VAL A 181 11.17 -0.88 -0.70
CA VAL A 181 11.03 -0.72 0.75
C VAL A 181 10.00 0.39 0.96
N SER A 182 8.84 0.01 1.46
CA SER A 182 7.76 0.92 1.87
C SER A 182 7.88 1.21 3.37
N HIS A 183 7.12 2.18 3.88
CA HIS A 183 7.05 2.45 5.32
C HIS A 183 8.37 2.85 5.98
N LEU A 184 9.22 3.60 5.26
CA LEU A 184 10.51 4.08 5.76
C LEU A 184 10.38 4.97 7.00
N THR A 185 9.23 5.64 7.19
CA THR A 185 8.94 6.48 8.35
C THR A 185 8.30 5.71 9.51
N GLU A 186 8.07 4.40 9.36
CA GLU A 186 7.32 3.55 10.30
C GLU A 186 6.06 4.26 10.84
N PRO A 187 5.17 4.74 9.95
CA PRO A 187 4.07 5.58 10.36
C PRO A 187 3.12 4.79 11.27
N ASP A 188 2.85 5.35 12.44
CA ASP A 188 1.88 4.78 13.37
C ASP A 188 0.51 5.38 13.07
N ILE A 189 -0.39 4.57 12.53
CA ILE A 189 -1.73 4.99 12.13
C ILE A 189 -2.77 4.81 13.24
N ASP A 190 -2.41 4.17 14.35
CA ASP A 190 -3.34 3.96 15.46
C ASP A 190 -3.34 5.15 16.43
N TYR A 191 -4.50 5.35 17.06
CA TYR A 191 -4.67 6.34 18.12
C TYR A 191 -4.06 5.89 19.45
N SER A 192 -3.92 4.57 19.67
CA SER A 192 -3.42 4.01 20.93
C SER A 192 -1.90 3.87 20.94
N ASP A 193 -1.23 4.41 21.97
CA ASP A 193 0.23 4.38 22.23
C ASP A 193 0.87 2.97 22.32
N GLY A 194 0.13 1.89 22.04
CA GLY A 194 0.52 0.50 22.21
C GLY A 194 1.48 -0.05 21.16
N GLY A 195 1.93 0.74 20.19
CA GLY A 195 2.92 0.34 19.17
C GLY A 195 2.47 -0.77 18.21
N GLY A 196 1.20 -1.19 18.26
CA GLY A 196 0.62 -2.23 17.41
C GLY A 196 0.11 -1.75 16.05
N GLY A 197 0.04 -0.43 15.83
CA GLY A 197 -0.49 0.20 14.62
C GLY A 197 0.56 0.75 13.66
N LYS A 198 1.80 0.28 13.74
CA LYS A 198 2.84 0.63 12.77
C LYS A 198 2.55 -0.06 11.43
N LEU A 199 2.63 0.70 10.34
CA LEU A 199 2.69 0.16 8.99
C LEU A 199 4.06 -0.48 8.70
#